data_AF-A0A397SV99-F1
#
_entry.id   AF-A0A397SV99-F1
#
_cell.length_a   1.000
_cell.length_b   1.000
_cell.length_c   1.000
_cell.angle_alpha   90.00
_cell.angle_beta   90.00
_cell.angle_gamma   90.00
#
_symmetry.space_group_name_H-M   'P 1'
#
loop_
_entity.id
_entity.type
_entity.pdbx_description
1 polymer ?
#
loop_
_entity_poly.entity_id
_entity_poly.type
_entity_poly.pdbx_seq_one_letter_code
_entity_poly.pdbx_strand_id
1 'polypeptide(L)' 'MIMELELMLIRKKAFKLYKKAADLGHLCGMNNLGYFYKEGIGTEINLQKAFGLYQKSAYLGSLGE' A
#
# COMPACT_ATOMS: atom_id res chain seq x y z
N MET A 1 5.62 -18.97 16.02
CA MET A 1 6.07 -19.65 14.79
C MET A 1 4.97 -19.89 13.75
N ILE A 2 3.99 -20.80 13.92
CA ILE A 2 2.94 -21.02 12.90
C ILE A 2 2.11 -19.74 12.64
N MET A 3 1.68 -19.05 13.70
CA MET A 3 0.91 -17.80 13.60
C MET A 3 1.68 -16.65 12.91
N GLU A 4 3.00 -16.59 13.07
CA GLU A 4 3.82 -15.56 12.43
C GLU A 4 3.98 -15.79 10.92
N LEU A 5 4.08 -17.06 10.51
CA LEU A 5 4.10 -17.48 9.11
C LEU A 5 2.78 -17.15 8.41
N GLU A 6 1.65 -17.47 9.04
CA GLU A 6 0.32 -17.12 8.52
C GLU A 6 0.13 -15.61 8.41
N LEU A 7 0.52 -14.86 9.44
CA LEU A 7 0.45 -13.41 9.43
C LEU A 7 1.36 -12.81 8.33
N MET A 8 2.55 -13.37 8.10
CA MET A 8 3.42 -12.96 6.98
C MET A 8 2.77 -13.23 5.63
N LEU A 9 2.11 -14.37 5.44
CA LEU A 9 1.41 -14.71 4.22
C LEU A 9 0.21 -13.76 3.97
N ILE A 10 -0.59 -13.49 5.00
CA ILE A 10 -1.72 -12.55 4.93
C ILE A 10 -1.23 -11.16 4.53
N ARG A 11 -0.15 -10.65 5.16
CA ARG A 11 0.45 -9.35 4.82
C ARG A 11 0.92 -9.30 3.37
N LYS A 12 1.60 -10.34 2.87
CA LYS A 12 2.03 -10.42 1.46
C LYS A 12 0.85 -10.46 0.49
N LYS A 13 -0.24 -11.15 0.83
CA LYS A 13 -1.46 -11.17 0.00
C LYS A 13 -2.15 -9.79 -0.02
N ALA A 14 -2.31 -9.16 1.14
CA ALA A 14 -2.87 -7.81 1.25
C ALA A 14 -2.04 -6.78 0.48
N PHE A 15 -0.70 -6.86 0.57
CA PHE A 15 0.21 -6.01 -0.21
C PHE A 15 -0.07 -6.11 -1.71
N LYS A 16 -0.20 -7.34 -2.25
CA LYS A 16 -0.50 -7.57 -3.66
C LYS A 16 -1.86 -7.00 -4.09
N LEU A 17 -2.87 -7.13 -3.23
CA LEU A 17 -4.22 -6.59 -3.51
C LEU A 17 -4.20 -5.06 -3.55
N TYR A 18 -3.58 -4.40 -2.56
CA TYR A 18 -3.46 -2.95 -2.54
C TYR A 18 -2.59 -2.41 -3.67
N LYS A 19 -1.55 -3.15 -4.06
CA LYS A 19 -0.77 -2.83 -5.26
C LYS A 19 -1.64 -2.81 -6.51
N LYS A 20 -2.41 -3.87 -6.73
CA LYS A 20 -3.36 -3.93 -7.87
C LYS A 20 -4.38 -2.79 -7.82
N ALA A 21 -4.92 -2.46 -6.64
CA ALA A 21 -5.87 -1.36 -6.49
C ALA A 21 -5.23 0.01 -6.79
N ALA A 22 -4.00 0.25 -6.33
CA ALA A 22 -3.25 1.47 -6.61
C ALA A 22 -2.91 1.61 -8.10
N ASP A 23 -2.53 0.50 -8.76
CA ASP A 23 -2.26 0.47 -10.21
C ASP A 23 -3.52 0.80 -11.04
N LEU A 24 -4.71 0.47 -10.52
CA LEU A 24 -6.01 0.83 -11.10
C LEU A 24 -6.49 2.26 -10.77
N GLY A 25 -5.70 3.05 -10.04
CA GLY A 25 -6.07 4.43 -9.72
C GLY A 25 -6.94 4.60 -8.48
N HIS A 26 -7.23 3.53 -7.71
CA HIS A 26 -8.07 3.66 -6.52
C HIS A 26 -7.33 4.38 -5.38
N LEU A 27 -7.89 5.49 -4.91
CA LEU A 27 -7.35 6.32 -3.82
C LEU A 27 -7.08 5.49 -2.54
N CYS A 28 -8.05 4.68 -2.12
CA CYS A 28 -7.89 3.79 -0.97
C CYS A 28 -6.77 2.76 -1.17
N GLY A 29 -6.61 2.26 -2.40
CA GLY A 29 -5.51 1.36 -2.78
C GLY A 29 -4.16 2.04 -2.66
N MET A 30 -4.03 3.27 -3.15
CA MET A 30 -2.80 4.07 -3.06
C MET A 30 -2.43 4.38 -1.62
N ASN A 31 -3.38 4.83 -0.80
CA ASN A 31 -3.16 5.15 0.62
C ASN A 31 -2.70 3.91 1.41
N ASN A 32 -3.38 2.78 1.21
CA ASN A 32 -3.03 1.54 1.90
C ASN A 32 -1.69 0.96 1.42
N LEU A 33 -1.38 1.04 0.12
CA LEU A 33 -0.08 0.65 -0.40
C LEU A 33 1.05 1.54 0.16
N GLY A 34 0.80 2.85 0.29
CA GLY A 34 1.71 3.79 0.91
C GLY A 34 2.00 3.42 2.37
N TYR A 35 0.96 3.05 3.12
CA TYR A 35 1.10 2.58 4.50
C TYR A 35 1.93 1.30 4.60
N PHE A 36 1.73 0.36 3.68
CA PHE A 36 2.48 -0.90 3.67
C PHE A 36 3.96 -0.69 3.39
N TYR A 37 4.32 0.23 2.50
CA TYR A 37 5.71 0.63 2.27
C TYR A 37 6.30 1.40 3.45
N LYS A 38 5.52 2.23 4.15
CA LYS A 38 5.99 2.96 5.33
C LYS A 38 6.37 1.99 6.47
N GLU A 39 5.52 1.00 6.73
CA GLU A 39 5.67 0.09 7.86
C GLU A 39 6.40 -1.23 7.51
N GLY A 40 6.74 -1.47 6.24
CA GLY A 40 7.37 -2.73 5.81
C GLY A 40 6.42 -3.93 5.94
N ILE A 41 5.13 -3.74 5.73
CA ILE A 41 4.11 -4.79 5.89
C ILE A 41 4.04 -5.61 4.60
N GLY A 42 4.56 -6.84 4.64
CA GLY A 42 4.53 -7.73 3.48
C GLY A 42 5.47 -7.30 2.33
N THR A 43 6.30 -6.29 2.58
CA THR A 43 7.35 -5.73 1.71
C THR A 43 8.46 -5.15 2.61
N GLU A 44 9.56 -4.72 2.04
CA GLU A 44 10.54 -3.90 2.74
C GLU A 44 10.04 -2.46 2.94
N ILE A 45 10.55 -1.79 3.98
CA ILE A 45 10.30 -0.37 4.21
C ILE A 45 10.83 0.43 3.03
N ASN A 46 9.98 1.29 2.45
CA ASN A 46 10.37 2.20 1.37
C ASN A 46 9.60 3.52 1.49
N LEU A 47 10.16 4.46 2.25
CA LEU A 47 9.53 5.76 2.50
C LEU A 47 9.37 6.61 1.24
N GLN A 48 10.27 6.48 0.26
CA GLN A 48 10.17 7.20 -1.01
C GLN A 48 8.95 6.73 -1.81
N LYS A 49 8.73 5.42 -1.92
CA LYS A 49 7.53 4.86 -2.56
C LYS A 49 6.26 5.22 -1.80
N ALA A 50 6.30 5.17 -0.47
CA ALA A 50 5.17 5.58 0.36
C ALA A 50 4.77 7.04 0.11
N PHE A 51 5.75 7.95 0.13
CA PHE A 51 5.53 9.37 -0.14
C PHE A 51 4.95 9.61 -1.54
N GLY A 52 5.50 8.98 -2.58
CA GLY A 52 5.00 9.11 -3.95
C GLY A 52 3.55 8.64 -4.10
N LEU A 53 3.15 7.57 -3.40
CA LEU A 53 1.77 7.08 -3.40
C LEU A 53 0.82 8.05 -2.69
N TYR A 54 1.22 8.60 -1.54
CA TYR A 54 0.42 9.60 -0.84
C TYR A 54 0.27 10.88 -1.65
N GLN A 55 1.33 11.36 -2.28
CA GLN A 55 1.28 12.53 -3.14
C GLN A 55 0.33 12.33 -4.33
N LYS A 56 0.43 11.17 -5.01
CA LYS A 56 -0.47 10.82 -6.11
C LYS A 56 -1.93 10.71 -5.65
N SER A 57 -2.16 10.10 -4.50
CA SER A 57 -3.49 9.99 -3.89
C SER A 57 -4.09 11.35 -3.55
N ALA A 58 -3.33 12.24 -2.92
CA ALA A 58 -3.77 13.60 -2.61
C ALA A 58 -4.12 14.39 -3.88
N TYR A 59 -3.28 14.31 -4.92
CA TYR A 59 -3.52 14.96 -6.21
C TYR A 59 -4.81 14.45 -6.89
N LEU A 60 -4.99 13.13 -6.95
CA LEU A 60 -6.19 12.54 -7.56
C LEU A 60 -7.46 12.81 -6.74
N GLY A 61 -7.35 12.86 -5.41
CA GLY A 61 -8.45 13.23 -4.52
C GLY A 61 -8.90 14.67 -4.73
N SER A 62 -7.97 15.61 -4.95
CA SER A 62 -8.29 17.00 -5.25
C SER A 62 -8.84 17.24 -6.66
N LEU A 63 -8.68 16.29 -7.58
CA LEU A 63 -9.18 16.39 -8.96
C LEU A 63 -10.63 15.93 -9.12
N GLY A 64 -11.20 15.30 -8.09
CA GLY A 64 -12.56 14.77 -8.08
C GLY A 64 -13.61 15.69 -7.45
N GLU A 65 -13.21 16.89 -7.04
CA GLU A 65 -14.11 18.01 -6.64
C GLU A 65 -14.39 18.92 -7.85
#